data_AF-A0A7C8AKW3-F1
#
_entry.id   AF-A0A7C8AKW3-F1
#
_cell.length_a   1.000
_cell.length_b   1.000
_cell.length_c   1.000
_cell.angle_alpha   90.00
_cell.angle_beta   90.00
_cell.angle_gamma   90.00
#
_symmetry.space_group_name_H-M   'P 1'
#
loop_
_entity.id
_entity.type
_entity.pdbx_description
1 polymer ?
#
loop_
_entity_poly.entity_id
_entity_poly.type
_entity_poly.pdbx_seq_one_letter_code
_entity_poly.pdbx_strand_id
1 'polypeptide(L)'
;TFSEEMAPELAAELRSQYDGLKDEGKVPEEHVALFDELVAIGGAEEGSAWGKMLCLTVVVSSLEDGKVTEAEVGVLEDARDLLQENPDIGLFGMRRFFEHRPEMQAEMQRYQTRYPRGGY
;
A
#
# COMPACT_ATOMS: atom_id res chain seq x y z
N THR A 1 10.84 9.90 18.03
CA THR A 1 9.96 10.38 16.95
C THR A 1 10.04 9.42 15.78
N PHE A 2 9.60 8.17 15.99
CA PHE A 2 9.80 7.05 15.04
C PHE A 2 9.14 7.28 13.68
N SER A 3 8.13 8.16 13.63
CA SER A 3 7.32 8.43 12.43
C SER A 3 7.86 9.54 11.52
N GLU A 4 8.77 10.42 11.98
CA GLU A 4 9.25 11.52 11.13
C GLU A 4 10.50 11.13 10.34
N GLU A 5 11.39 10.33 10.95
CA GLU A 5 12.63 9.88 10.29
C GLU A 5 12.38 8.81 9.23
N MET A 6 11.37 7.95 9.42
CA MET A 6 11.04 6.88 8.49
C MET A 6 10.22 7.32 7.27
N ALA A 7 9.53 8.46 7.35
CA ALA A 7 8.69 8.95 6.26
C ALA A 7 9.44 9.08 4.91
N PRO A 8 10.63 9.74 4.84
CA PRO A 8 11.38 9.82 3.60
C PRO A 8 11.89 8.45 3.11
N GLU A 9 12.28 7.55 4.01
CA GLU A 9 12.74 6.19 3.65
C GLU A 9 11.59 5.38 3.04
N LEU A 10 10.38 5.44 3.61
CA LEU A 10 9.20 4.78 3.09
C LEU A 10 8.77 5.35 1.73
N ALA A 11 8.88 6.67 1.54
CA ALA A 11 8.60 7.31 0.25
C ALA A 11 9.59 6.84 -0.83
N ALA A 12 10.88 6.72 -0.49
CA ALA A 12 11.90 6.21 -1.41
C ALA A 12 11.67 4.73 -1.74
N GLU A 13 11.37 3.91 -0.73
CA GLU A 13 11.07 2.49 -0.89
C GLU A 13 9.84 2.27 -1.78
N LEU A 14 8.74 3.01 -1.55
CA LEU A 14 7.53 2.94 -2.36
C LEU A 14 7.81 3.19 -3.85
N ARG A 15 8.59 4.24 -4.17
CA ARG A 15 8.98 4.53 -5.55
C ARG A 15 9.83 3.41 -6.14
N SER A 16 10.86 2.99 -5.40
CA SER A 16 11.78 1.93 -5.83
C SER A 16 11.06 0.63 -6.15
N GLN A 17 10.17 0.19 -5.26
CA GLN A 17 9.37 -1.03 -5.44
C GLN A 17 8.42 -0.90 -6.63
N TYR A 18 7.72 0.23 -6.73
CA TYR A 18 6.77 0.45 -7.82
C TYR A 18 7.45 0.51 -9.19
N ASP A 19 8.59 1.21 -9.29
CA ASP A 19 9.38 1.27 -10.52
C ASP A 19 9.86 -0.14 -10.92
N GLY A 20 10.31 -0.95 -9.95
CA GLY A 20 10.67 -2.35 -10.19
C GLY A 20 9.48 -3.19 -10.71
N LEU A 21 8.30 -3.04 -10.12
CA LEU A 21 7.08 -3.74 -10.55
C LEU A 21 6.62 -3.28 -11.94
N LYS A 22 6.80 -2.00 -12.29
CA LYS A 22 6.57 -1.48 -13.64
C LYS A 22 7.53 -2.10 -14.65
N ASP A 23 8.82 -2.14 -14.34
CA ASP A 23 9.84 -2.73 -15.20
C ASP A 23 9.62 -4.25 -15.41
N GLU A 24 9.09 -4.94 -14.40
CA GLU A 24 8.69 -6.34 -14.48
C GLU A 24 7.38 -6.57 -15.27
N GLY A 25 6.67 -5.50 -15.68
CA GLY A 25 5.40 -5.59 -16.40
C GLY A 25 4.23 -6.09 -15.53
N LYS A 26 4.33 -5.92 -14.21
CA LYS A 26 3.29 -6.36 -13.26
C LYS A 26 2.18 -5.35 -13.06
N VAL A 27 2.36 -4.10 -13.52
CA VAL A 27 1.33 -3.06 -13.43
C VAL A 27 0.41 -3.13 -14.64
N PRO A 28 -0.88 -3.50 -14.49
CA PRO A 28 -1.80 -3.56 -15.61
C PRO A 28 -2.04 -2.18 -16.21
N GLU A 29 -1.96 -2.04 -17.54
CA GLU A 29 -2.08 -0.75 -18.24
C GLU A 29 -3.35 0.02 -17.88
N GLU A 30 -4.46 -0.68 -17.65
CA GLU A 30 -5.76 -0.10 -17.28
C GLU A 30 -5.77 0.58 -15.90
N HIS A 31 -4.84 0.21 -15.00
CA HIS A 31 -4.79 0.72 -13.63
C HIS A 31 -3.54 1.57 -13.34
N VAL A 32 -2.62 1.73 -14.30
CA VAL A 32 -1.37 2.51 -14.13
C VAL A 32 -1.63 3.88 -13.52
N ALA A 33 -2.69 4.58 -13.95
CA ALA A 33 -3.00 5.92 -13.44
C ALA A 33 -3.31 5.93 -11.92
N LEU A 34 -4.04 4.93 -11.43
CA LEU A 34 -4.39 4.81 -10.01
C LEU A 34 -3.14 4.52 -9.15
N PHE A 35 -2.27 3.64 -9.63
CA PHE A 35 -1.01 3.35 -8.94
C PHE A 35 -0.05 4.54 -8.96
N ASP A 36 0.05 5.25 -10.10
CA ASP A 36 0.85 6.47 -10.22
C ASP A 36 0.38 7.55 -9.24
N GLU A 37 -0.93 7.70 -9.06
CA GLU A 37 -1.52 8.63 -8.10
C GLU A 37 -1.18 8.25 -6.65
N LEU A 38 -1.35 6.97 -6.28
CA LEU A 38 -1.00 6.47 -4.94
C LEU A 38 0.50 6.60 -4.62
N VAL A 39 1.36 6.37 -5.61
CA VAL A 39 2.81 6.55 -5.49
C VAL A 39 3.18 8.01 -5.38
N ALA A 40 2.47 8.91 -6.08
CA ALA A 40 2.65 10.35 -5.92
C ALA A 40 2.24 10.81 -4.51
N ILE A 41 1.10 10.33 -3.99
CA ILE A 41 0.63 10.63 -2.63
C ILE A 41 1.62 10.11 -1.58
N GLY A 42 1.98 8.83 -1.64
CA GLY A 42 2.92 8.21 -0.68
C GLY A 42 4.36 8.70 -0.84
N GLY A 43 4.71 9.25 -2.01
CA GLY A 43 6.00 9.87 -2.28
C GLY A 43 6.09 11.35 -1.88
N ALA A 44 4.97 12.00 -1.57
CA ALA A 44 4.97 13.42 -1.25
C ALA A 44 5.81 13.73 0.00
N GLU A 45 6.42 14.91 0.03
CA GLU A 45 7.16 15.39 1.21
C GLU A 45 6.22 15.49 2.43
N GLU A 46 4.99 15.95 2.18
CA GLU A 46 3.93 16.03 3.17
C GLU A 46 3.32 14.65 3.49
N GLY A 47 2.72 14.53 4.67
CA GLY A 47 2.04 13.32 5.14
C GLY A 47 2.90 12.40 6.01
N SER A 48 2.22 11.59 6.81
CA SER A 48 2.84 10.79 7.86
C SER A 48 3.54 9.53 7.33
N ALA A 49 4.49 8.98 8.09
CA ALA A 49 5.06 7.66 7.79
C ALA A 49 3.99 6.55 7.74
N TRP A 50 2.90 6.65 8.50
CA TRP A 50 1.82 5.66 8.45
C TRP A 50 1.03 5.75 7.14
N GLY A 51 0.80 6.95 6.61
CA GLY A 51 0.17 7.11 5.30
C GLY A 51 1.05 6.57 4.17
N LYS A 52 2.36 6.83 4.25
CA LYS A 52 3.34 6.29 3.30
C LYS A 52 3.44 4.76 3.38
N MET A 53 3.41 4.20 4.59
CA MET A 53 3.36 2.74 4.80
C MET A 53 2.07 2.13 4.27
N LEU A 54 0.93 2.83 4.40
CA LEU A 54 -0.33 2.40 3.81
C LEU A 54 -0.21 2.32 2.28
N CYS A 55 0.27 3.40 1.61
CA CYS A 55 0.54 3.39 0.17
C CYS A 55 1.45 2.22 -0.23
N LEU A 56 2.59 2.06 0.44
CA LEU A 56 3.53 0.96 0.17
C LEU A 56 2.83 -0.40 0.26
N THR A 57 2.03 -0.60 1.30
CA THR A 57 1.34 -1.88 1.53
C THR A 57 0.36 -2.17 0.40
N VAL A 58 -0.57 -1.25 0.11
CA VAL A 58 -1.63 -1.51 -0.88
C VAL A 58 -1.09 -1.59 -2.30
N VAL A 59 -0.08 -0.77 -2.65
CA VAL A 59 0.52 -0.79 -3.99
C VAL A 59 1.28 -2.10 -4.22
N VAL A 60 2.15 -2.49 -3.28
CA VAL A 60 2.99 -3.69 -3.46
C VAL A 60 2.13 -4.96 -3.39
N SER A 61 1.19 -5.06 -2.45
CA SER A 61 0.35 -6.26 -2.32
C SER A 61 -0.49 -6.50 -3.57
N SER A 62 -1.13 -5.45 -4.11
CA SER A 62 -2.00 -5.57 -5.28
C SER A 62 -1.27 -5.81 -6.59
N LEU A 63 0.06 -5.81 -6.59
CA LEU A 63 0.89 -6.04 -7.76
C LEU A 63 1.76 -7.31 -7.65
N GLU A 64 1.73 -8.02 -6.52
CA GLU A 64 2.60 -9.18 -6.28
C GLU A 64 2.42 -10.29 -7.34
N ASP A 65 1.18 -10.55 -7.77
CA ASP A 65 0.85 -11.59 -8.74
C ASP A 65 0.63 -11.08 -10.17
N GLY A 66 0.83 -9.78 -10.39
CA GLY A 66 0.67 -9.10 -11.68
C GLY A 66 -0.78 -9.01 -12.18
N LYS A 67 -1.76 -9.24 -11.31
CA LYS A 67 -3.18 -9.08 -11.62
C LYS A 67 -3.82 -8.19 -10.56
N VAL A 68 -4.77 -7.38 -10.99
CA VAL A 68 -5.53 -6.51 -10.09
C VAL A 68 -7.00 -6.85 -10.29
N THR A 69 -7.65 -7.27 -9.22
CA THR A 69 -9.09 -7.57 -9.19
C THR A 69 -9.90 -6.30 -8.92
N GLU A 70 -11.19 -6.28 -9.26
CA GLU A 70 -12.07 -5.15 -8.94
C GLU A 70 -12.12 -4.84 -7.43
N ALA A 71 -11.97 -5.87 -6.59
CA ALA A 71 -11.89 -5.69 -5.14
C ALA A 71 -10.62 -4.94 -4.73
N GLU A 72 -9.47 -5.24 -5.35
CA GLU A 72 -8.22 -4.53 -5.12
C GLU A 72 -8.27 -3.11 -5.67
N VAL A 73 -8.92 -2.87 -6.82
CA VAL A 73 -9.17 -1.52 -7.31
C VAL A 73 -9.93 -0.70 -6.28
N GLY A 74 -11.05 -1.23 -5.75
CA GLY A 74 -11.79 -0.55 -4.68
C GLY A 74 -10.92 -0.30 -3.44
N VAL A 75 -9.99 -1.21 -3.13
CA VAL A 75 -9.07 -1.02 -2.02
C VAL A 75 -8.13 0.17 -2.24
N LEU A 76 -7.58 0.27 -3.44
CA LEU A 76 -6.66 1.30 -3.89
C LEU A 76 -7.34 2.68 -3.97
N GLU A 77 -8.57 2.74 -4.50
CA GLU A 77 -9.36 3.97 -4.58
C GLU A 77 -9.68 4.53 -3.18
N ASP A 78 -10.13 3.67 -2.27
CA ASP A 78 -10.39 4.11 -0.91
C ASP A 78 -9.09 4.52 -0.17
N ALA A 79 -7.94 3.90 -0.48
CA ALA A 79 -6.65 4.30 0.08
C ALA A 79 -6.27 5.71 -0.38
N ARG A 80 -6.45 5.98 -1.68
CA ARG A 80 -6.25 7.30 -2.29
C ARG A 80 -7.13 8.32 -1.58
N ASP A 81 -8.43 8.07 -1.49
CA ASP A 81 -9.40 9.01 -0.92
C ASP A 81 -9.07 9.30 0.55
N LEU A 82 -8.77 8.27 1.35
CA LEU A 82 -8.38 8.42 2.75
C LEU A 82 -7.13 9.29 2.92
N LEU A 83 -6.11 9.09 2.08
CA LEU A 83 -4.84 9.82 2.20
C LEU A 83 -4.91 11.23 1.64
N GLN A 84 -5.78 11.48 0.66
CA GLN A 84 -6.10 12.84 0.21
C GLN A 84 -6.85 13.62 1.28
N GLU A 85 -7.79 12.99 1.99
CA GLU A 85 -8.53 13.63 3.08
C GLU A 85 -7.72 13.78 4.37
N ASN A 86 -6.83 12.81 4.64
CA ASN A 86 -6.05 12.74 5.87
C ASN A 86 -4.60 12.29 5.62
N PRO A 87 -3.76 13.17 5.06
CA PRO A 87 -2.36 12.84 4.76
C PRO A 87 -1.53 12.54 6.02
N ASP A 88 -1.92 13.08 7.17
CA ASP A 88 -1.25 12.89 8.46
C ASP A 88 -1.82 11.73 9.29
N ILE A 89 -2.45 10.76 8.62
CA ILE A 89 -3.07 9.61 9.27
C ILE A 89 -2.12 8.93 10.26
N GLY A 90 -2.62 8.61 11.46
CA GLY A 90 -1.85 7.86 12.45
C GLY A 90 -2.03 6.35 12.32
N LEU A 91 -1.28 5.59 13.12
CA LEU A 91 -1.40 4.13 13.24
C LEU A 91 -2.85 3.64 13.41
N PHE A 92 -3.67 4.35 14.20
CA PHE A 92 -5.07 3.97 14.41
C PHE A 92 -5.93 4.13 13.15
N GLY A 93 -5.69 5.18 12.36
CA GLY A 93 -6.39 5.37 11.09
C GLY A 93 -6.01 4.28 10.08
N MET A 94 -4.72 3.99 9.96
CA MET A 94 -4.22 2.87 9.14
C MET A 94 -4.83 1.54 9.59
N ARG A 95 -4.87 1.24 10.89
CA ARG A 95 -5.49 0.01 11.39
C ARG A 95 -6.97 -0.09 11.04
N ARG A 96 -7.71 1.01 11.24
CA ARG A 96 -9.14 1.06 10.93
C ARG A 96 -9.41 0.83 9.45
N PHE A 97 -8.54 1.35 8.58
CA PHE A 97 -8.62 1.10 7.14
C PHE A 97 -8.57 -0.40 6.84
N PHE A 98 -7.63 -1.15 7.42
CA PHE A 98 -7.54 -2.60 7.20
C PHE A 98 -8.62 -3.42 7.94
N GLU A 99 -9.11 -2.94 9.09
CA GLU A 99 -10.08 -3.67 9.91
C GLU A 99 -11.41 -3.90 9.19
N HIS A 100 -11.81 -2.97 8.31
CA HIS A 100 -13.06 -3.04 7.56
C HIS A 100 -12.95 -3.76 6.20
N ARG A 101 -11.81 -4.40 5.89
CA ARG A 101 -11.56 -5.03 4.59
C ARG A 101 -11.33 -6.53 4.69
N PRO A 102 -12.40 -7.35 4.61
CA PRO A 102 -12.30 -8.80 4.74
C PRO A 102 -11.44 -9.44 3.64
N GLU A 103 -11.29 -8.79 2.48
CA GLU A 103 -10.43 -9.26 1.38
C GLU A 103 -8.96 -9.27 1.80
N MET A 104 -8.49 -8.20 2.45
CA MET A 104 -7.13 -8.15 3.01
C MET A 104 -6.96 -9.04 4.25
N GLN A 105 -8.01 -9.28 5.04
CA GLN A 105 -7.95 -10.29 6.11
C GLN A 105 -7.76 -11.71 5.55
N ALA A 106 -8.44 -12.04 4.45
CA ALA A 106 -8.27 -13.32 3.78
C ALA A 106 -6.85 -13.46 3.19
N GLU A 107 -6.29 -12.38 2.66
CA GLU A 107 -4.92 -12.35 2.15
C GLU A 107 -3.87 -12.46 3.26
N MET A 108 -4.05 -11.76 4.39
CA MET A 108 -3.22 -11.95 5.58
C MET A 108 -3.32 -13.37 6.15
N GLN A 109 -4.51 -13.98 6.16
CA GLN A 109 -4.67 -15.39 6.55
C GLN A 109 -3.96 -16.33 5.57
N ARG A 110 -4.06 -16.07 4.25
CA ARG A 110 -3.32 -16.82 3.22
C ARG A 110 -1.82 -16.66 3.39
N TYR A 111 -1.33 -15.45 3.67
CA TYR A 111 0.08 -15.17 3.94
C TYR A 111 0.56 -15.89 5.21
N GLN A 112 -0.20 -15.86 6.31
CA GLN A 112 0.11 -16.63 7.53
C GLN A 112 0.07 -18.15 7.31
N THR A 113 -0.76 -18.64 6.39
CA THR A 113 -0.83 -20.06 6.04
C THR A 113 0.31 -20.46 5.11
N ARG A 114 0.74 -19.56 4.21
CA ARG A 114 1.83 -19.78 3.24
C ARG A 114 3.21 -19.59 3.84
N TYR A 115 3.32 -18.69 4.82
CA TYR A 115 4.50 -18.46 5.66
C TYR A 115 4.06 -18.53 7.12
N PRO A 116 3.86 -19.75 7.66
CA PRO A 116 3.72 -19.87 9.10
C PRO A 116 4.97 -19.25 9.70
N ARG A 117 4.80 -18.24 10.56
CA ARG A 117 5.87 -17.82 11.48
C ARG A 117 6.48 -19.09 12.03
N GLY A 118 7.77 -19.27 11.79
CA GLY A 118 8.49 -20.52 12.02
C GLY A 118 8.02 -21.21 13.29
N GLY A 119 7.74 -22.51 13.16
CA GLY A 119 7.73 -23.37 14.32
C GLY A 119 9.07 -23.27 15.04
N TYR A 120 8.96 -23.13 16.36
CA TYR A 120 10.01 -23.11 17.39
C TYR A 120 10.80 -21.83 17.57
#